data_AF-A0A8H7RRY3-F1
#
_entry.id   AF-A0A8H7RRY3-F1
#
_cell.length_a   1.000
_cell.length_b   1.000
_cell.length_c   1.000
_cell.angle_alpha   90.00
_cell.angle_beta   90.00
_cell.angle_gamma   90.00
#
_symmetry.space_group_name_H-M   'P 1'
#
loop_
_entity.id
_entity.type
_entity.pdbx_description
1 polymer ?
#
loop_
_entity_poly.entity_id
_entity_poly.type
_entity_poly.pdbx_seq_one_letter_code
_entity_poly.pdbx_strand_id
1 'polypeptide(L)'
;MPSQFPVFPDTKNSDYSGFAIDNWVSRTMDDNWEYVEQWQRAETMTGRREREWQNDTEDLQQMQVLTDGIILLPDYVSLKRKIGSGEGFSYMTADGWKSWCIVYSPVVLDGHAEQRYLESWFKFADICRLMVKPSITIDEVQEAATLIQQFCTSVENLYEPEEITPNIHLHIHLDVMIEDFGPL
;
A
#
# COMPACT_ATOMS: atom_id res chain seq x y z
N MET A 1 -12.75 23.30 14.46
CA MET A 1 -12.38 23.53 13.05
C MET A 1 -13.31 22.69 12.19
N PRO A 2 -13.77 23.15 11.01
CA PRO A 2 -14.48 22.28 10.09
C PRO A 2 -13.60 21.07 9.75
N SER A 3 -14.15 19.86 9.81
CA SER A 3 -13.47 18.65 9.33
C SER A 3 -13.21 18.82 7.83
N GLN A 4 -11.96 18.69 7.39
CA GLN A 4 -11.59 18.76 5.97
C GLN A 4 -12.29 17.67 5.15
N PHE A 5 -12.54 16.53 5.77
CA PHE A 5 -13.23 15.41 5.14
C PHE A 5 -14.72 15.44 5.52
N PRO A 6 -15.63 15.47 4.55
CA PRO A 6 -17.04 15.28 4.83
C PRO A 6 -17.24 13.86 5.40
N VAL A 7 -18.36 13.66 6.09
CA VAL A 7 -18.78 12.33 6.55
C VAL A 7 -19.73 11.79 5.48
N PHE A 8 -19.59 10.52 5.09
CA PHE A 8 -20.55 9.91 4.16
C PHE A 8 -21.97 10.01 4.75
N PRO A 9 -22.99 10.32 3.92
CA PRO A 9 -24.37 10.39 4.38
C PRO A 9 -24.78 9.15 5.16
N ASP A 10 -25.43 9.34 6.32
CA ASP A 10 -25.93 8.29 7.20
C ASP A 10 -24.86 7.34 7.80
N THR A 11 -23.57 7.70 7.75
CA THR A 11 -22.49 6.95 8.40
C THR A 11 -21.75 7.79 9.44
N LYS A 12 -20.85 7.16 10.20
CA LYS A 12 -19.83 7.85 11.00
C LYS A 12 -18.47 7.96 10.30
N ASN A 13 -18.38 7.44 9.07
CA ASN A 13 -17.11 7.33 8.34
C ASN A 13 -16.83 8.62 7.58
N SER A 14 -15.60 9.11 7.72
CA SER A 14 -15.11 10.21 6.88
C SER A 14 -14.88 9.73 5.44
N ASP A 15 -15.24 10.59 4.50
CA ASP A 15 -14.94 10.45 3.08
C ASP A 15 -13.59 11.11 2.80
N TYR A 16 -12.59 10.29 2.53
CA TYR A 16 -11.22 10.72 2.25
C TYR A 16 -10.96 11.00 0.75
N SER A 17 -12.00 10.94 -0.10
CA SER A 17 -11.92 11.30 -1.52
C SER A 17 -11.83 12.82 -1.75
N GLY A 18 -11.50 13.26 -2.97
CA GLY A 18 -11.47 14.67 -3.36
C GLY A 18 -10.29 15.46 -2.81
N PHE A 19 -9.12 14.83 -2.69
CA PHE A 19 -7.93 15.38 -2.05
C PHE A 19 -7.43 16.72 -2.64
N ALA A 20 -7.07 17.68 -1.78
CA ALA A 20 -6.41 18.94 -2.14
C ALA A 20 -5.30 19.29 -1.12
N ILE A 21 -4.05 19.32 -1.60
CA ILE A 21 -2.84 19.49 -0.78
C ILE A 21 -2.78 20.85 -0.07
N ASP A 22 -3.32 21.91 -0.69
CA ASP A 22 -3.21 23.29 -0.21
C ASP A 22 -4.04 23.58 1.06
N ASN A 23 -4.91 22.66 1.47
CA ASN A 23 -5.88 22.88 2.55
C ASN A 23 -5.53 22.16 3.87
N TRP A 24 -4.32 21.61 4.01
CA TRP A 24 -3.98 20.71 5.13
C TRP A 24 -3.58 21.40 6.45
N VAL A 25 -4.04 20.85 7.58
CA VAL A 25 -3.63 21.20 8.96
C VAL A 25 -2.98 19.98 9.61
N SER A 26 -1.74 20.12 10.13
CA SER A 26 -1.00 19.01 10.76
C SER A 26 -1.75 18.35 11.92
N ARG A 27 -1.72 17.01 11.96
CA ARG A 27 -2.32 16.17 13.01
C ARG A 27 -1.36 15.86 14.16
N THR A 28 -1.91 15.48 15.33
CA THR A 28 -1.13 15.10 16.51
C THR A 28 -1.20 13.59 16.78
N MET A 29 -0.32 13.10 17.67
CA MET A 29 -0.17 11.67 17.98
C MET A 29 -1.45 11.02 18.56
N ASP A 30 -2.28 11.79 19.24
CA ASP A 30 -3.53 11.31 19.85
C ASP A 30 -4.58 10.96 18.79
N ASP A 31 -4.57 11.65 17.63
CA ASP A 31 -5.49 11.38 16.52
C ASP A 31 -5.25 9.99 15.90
N ASN A 32 -4.02 9.47 15.94
CA ASN A 32 -3.67 8.16 15.36
C ASN A 32 -4.22 6.96 16.16
N TRP A 33 -4.41 7.11 17.48
CA TRP A 33 -4.86 6.00 18.33
C TRP A 33 -6.36 5.69 18.15
N GLU A 34 -7.17 6.72 17.91
CA GLU A 34 -8.62 6.60 17.75
C GLU A 34 -9.01 5.86 16.45
N TYR A 35 -8.13 5.88 15.43
CA TYR A 35 -8.35 5.15 14.19
C TYR A 35 -8.13 3.64 14.32
N VAL A 36 -7.17 3.19 15.13
CA VAL A 36 -6.88 1.75 15.30
C VAL A 36 -8.10 0.99 15.87
N GLU A 37 -8.89 1.63 16.73
CA GLU A 37 -10.09 1.03 17.31
C GLU A 37 -11.27 0.90 16.33
N GLN A 38 -11.33 1.72 15.28
CA GLN A 38 -12.44 1.74 14.32
C GLN A 38 -12.36 0.60 13.30
N TRP A 39 -11.15 0.14 12.95
CA TRP A 39 -10.91 -0.93 11.98
C TRP A 39 -11.39 -2.30 12.47
N GLN A 40 -11.63 -2.46 13.76
CA GLN A 40 -12.03 -3.73 14.37
C GLN A 40 -13.54 -4.05 14.25
N ARG A 41 -14.35 -3.22 13.57
CA ARG A 41 -15.83 -3.31 13.65
C ARG A 41 -16.59 -3.38 12.30
N ALA A 42 -16.10 -4.12 11.31
CA ALA A 42 -16.84 -4.33 10.05
C ALA A 42 -17.79 -5.55 10.07
N GLU A 43 -19.00 -5.42 9.52
CA GLU A 43 -20.16 -6.29 9.80
C GLU A 43 -20.57 -7.36 8.76
N THR A 44 -19.85 -7.60 7.65
CA THR A 44 -19.63 -8.99 7.14
C THR A 44 -18.68 -9.05 5.93
N MET A 45 -17.40 -9.29 6.20
CA MET A 45 -16.36 -9.63 5.23
C MET A 45 -16.43 -11.08 4.70
N THR A 46 -17.31 -11.91 5.25
CA THR A 46 -17.19 -13.38 5.17
C THR A 46 -17.47 -13.95 3.78
N GLY A 47 -18.47 -13.42 3.05
CA GLY A 47 -18.83 -13.92 1.71
C GLY A 47 -17.92 -13.43 0.58
N ARG A 48 -17.28 -12.27 0.75
CA ARG A 48 -16.24 -11.73 -0.15
C ARG A 48 -14.95 -12.55 0.01
N ARG A 49 -14.53 -12.76 1.28
CA ARG A 49 -13.39 -13.59 1.68
C ARG A 49 -13.44 -15.03 1.18
N GLU A 50 -14.61 -15.67 1.14
CA GLU A 50 -14.72 -17.06 0.71
C GLU A 50 -14.49 -17.26 -0.79
N ARG A 51 -14.90 -16.29 -1.63
CA ARG A 51 -14.69 -16.32 -3.07
C ARG A 51 -13.30 -15.82 -3.46
N GLU A 52 -12.82 -14.78 -2.79
CA GLU A 52 -11.43 -14.30 -2.89
C GLU A 52 -10.47 -15.43 -2.51
N TRP A 53 -10.70 -16.14 -1.39
CA TRP A 53 -9.87 -17.27 -0.96
C TRP A 53 -9.75 -18.39 -2.00
N GLN A 54 -10.86 -18.77 -2.64
CA GLN A 54 -10.86 -19.88 -3.60
C GLN A 54 -10.12 -19.55 -4.90
N ASN A 55 -10.29 -18.33 -5.43
CA ASN A 55 -9.57 -17.88 -6.62
C ASN A 55 -8.10 -17.51 -6.30
N ASP A 56 -7.86 -16.85 -5.16
CA ASP A 56 -6.52 -16.47 -4.71
C ASP A 56 -5.64 -17.71 -4.49
N THR A 57 -6.19 -18.85 -4.04
CA THR A 57 -5.37 -20.04 -3.76
C THR A 57 -4.71 -20.62 -5.01
N GLU A 58 -5.37 -20.61 -6.17
CA GLU A 58 -4.80 -21.12 -7.42
C GLU A 58 -3.77 -20.13 -7.99
N ASP A 59 -4.11 -18.85 -8.04
CA ASP A 59 -3.21 -17.80 -8.53
C ASP A 59 -1.96 -17.69 -7.64
N LEU A 60 -2.10 -17.74 -6.31
CA LEU A 60 -0.96 -17.73 -5.39
C LEU A 60 -0.06 -18.96 -5.53
N GLN A 61 -0.60 -20.12 -5.92
CA GLN A 61 0.20 -21.30 -6.24
C GLN A 61 1.00 -21.11 -7.54
N GLN A 62 0.40 -20.49 -8.57
CA GLN A 62 1.10 -20.16 -9.82
C GLN A 62 2.18 -19.10 -9.58
N MET A 63 1.86 -18.04 -8.84
CA MET A 63 2.83 -17.03 -8.40
C MET A 63 3.98 -17.64 -7.60
N GLN A 64 3.71 -18.64 -6.74
CA GLN A 64 4.77 -19.31 -5.98
C GLN A 64 5.82 -19.94 -6.90
N VAL A 65 5.40 -20.57 -8.00
CA VAL A 65 6.34 -21.18 -8.98
C VAL A 65 7.25 -20.11 -9.58
N LEU A 66 6.72 -18.92 -9.88
CA LEU A 66 7.52 -17.79 -10.35
C LEU A 66 8.48 -17.30 -9.26
N THR A 67 8.03 -17.18 -8.00
CA THR A 67 8.89 -16.75 -6.89
C THR A 67 10.07 -17.70 -6.65
N ASP A 68 9.87 -19.01 -6.80
CA ASP A 68 10.90 -20.04 -6.60
C ASP A 68 12.03 -19.95 -7.65
N GLY A 69 11.76 -19.31 -8.80
CA GLY A 69 12.74 -19.08 -9.87
C GLY A 69 13.48 -17.74 -9.80
N ILE A 70 13.11 -16.83 -8.90
CA ILE A 70 13.72 -15.50 -8.80
C ILE A 70 15.04 -15.57 -8.04
N ILE A 71 16.09 -15.02 -8.65
CA ILE A 71 17.42 -14.86 -8.03
C ILE A 71 17.48 -13.47 -7.38
N LEU A 72 17.73 -13.43 -6.08
CA LEU A 72 17.81 -12.18 -5.33
C LEU A 72 19.21 -11.54 -5.37
N LEU A 73 19.24 -10.21 -5.37
CA LEU A 73 20.44 -9.44 -5.08
C LEU A 73 20.75 -9.47 -3.57
N PRO A 74 22.00 -9.23 -3.14
CA PRO A 74 22.42 -9.36 -1.75
C PRO A 74 21.63 -8.53 -0.72
N ASP A 75 21.03 -7.41 -1.16
CA ASP A 75 20.30 -6.47 -0.31
C ASP A 75 18.83 -6.87 -0.06
N TYR A 76 18.39 -8.00 -0.62
CA TYR A 76 17.03 -8.51 -0.48
C TYR A 76 17.02 -9.91 0.14
N VAL A 77 15.96 -10.21 0.88
CA VAL A 77 15.82 -11.46 1.61
C VAL A 77 14.79 -12.36 0.95
N SER A 78 15.07 -13.66 0.95
CA SER A 78 14.11 -14.66 0.52
C SER A 78 12.89 -14.64 1.44
N LEU A 79 11.71 -14.81 0.86
CA LEU A 79 10.48 -14.96 1.63
C LEU A 79 10.60 -16.22 2.50
N LYS A 80 10.48 -16.05 3.82
CA LYS A 80 10.61 -17.17 4.78
C LYS A 80 9.49 -18.20 4.63
N ARG A 81 8.36 -17.80 4.07
CA ARG A 81 7.17 -18.60 3.87
C ARG A 81 6.77 -18.54 2.40
N LYS A 82 6.08 -19.61 1.96
CA LYS A 82 5.50 -19.67 0.63
C LYS A 82 4.25 -18.81 0.58
N ILE A 83 4.17 -17.92 -0.40
CA ILE A 83 3.01 -17.07 -0.67
C ILE A 83 1.76 -17.91 -1.02
N GLY A 84 1.95 -19.06 -1.67
CA GLY A 84 0.88 -20.01 -2.00
C GLY A 84 0.46 -20.93 -0.85
N SER A 85 0.97 -20.73 0.36
CA SER A 85 0.53 -21.49 1.54
C SER A 85 -0.75 -20.89 2.13
N GLY A 86 -1.56 -21.69 2.83
CA GLY A 86 -2.76 -21.19 3.53
C GLY A 86 -2.49 -20.18 4.65
N GLU A 87 -1.21 -19.94 4.99
CA GLU A 87 -0.79 -18.87 5.90
C GLU A 87 -0.31 -17.61 5.15
N GLY A 88 -0.19 -17.67 3.81
CA GLY A 88 0.06 -16.55 2.90
C GLY A 88 1.17 -15.60 3.34
N PHE A 89 0.80 -14.32 3.50
CA PHE A 89 1.70 -13.21 3.86
C PHE A 89 1.85 -12.98 5.37
N SER A 90 1.35 -13.89 6.21
CA SER A 90 1.43 -13.73 7.66
C SER A 90 2.87 -13.77 8.19
N TYR A 91 3.13 -12.96 9.23
CA TYR A 91 4.43 -12.90 9.94
C TYR A 91 5.64 -12.54 9.07
N MET A 92 5.43 -11.86 7.94
CA MET A 92 6.51 -11.35 7.12
C MET A 92 7.24 -10.20 7.82
N THR A 93 8.58 -10.25 7.82
CA THR A 93 9.43 -9.20 8.41
C THR A 93 9.45 -7.97 7.51
N ALA A 94 9.91 -6.82 8.04
CA ALA A 94 10.08 -5.60 7.24
C ALA A 94 10.95 -5.84 5.98
N ASP A 95 12.08 -6.53 6.12
CA ASP A 95 12.92 -6.90 4.96
C ASP A 95 12.20 -7.83 3.96
N GLY A 96 11.32 -8.70 4.46
CA GLY A 96 10.49 -9.56 3.62
C GLY A 96 9.47 -8.75 2.82
N TRP A 97 8.82 -7.78 3.45
CA TRP A 97 7.93 -6.82 2.78
C TRP A 97 8.67 -5.96 1.76
N LYS A 98 9.87 -5.47 2.10
CA LYS A 98 10.74 -4.76 1.15
C LYS A 98 11.02 -5.61 -0.09
N SER A 99 11.42 -6.87 0.10
CA SER A 99 11.72 -7.80 -0.99
C SER A 99 10.46 -8.14 -1.80
N TRP A 100 9.32 -8.32 -1.13
CA TRP A 100 8.03 -8.54 -1.78
C TRP A 100 7.63 -7.38 -2.69
N CYS A 101 7.59 -6.16 -2.17
CA CYS A 101 7.14 -4.99 -2.91
C CYS A 101 8.05 -4.66 -4.09
N ILE A 102 9.38 -4.78 -3.93
CA ILE A 102 10.34 -4.30 -4.93
C ILE A 102 10.75 -5.37 -5.93
N VAL A 103 10.82 -6.65 -5.52
CA VAL A 103 11.39 -7.73 -6.35
C VAL A 103 10.35 -8.75 -6.78
N TYR A 104 9.60 -9.31 -5.84
CA TYR A 104 8.70 -10.42 -6.14
C TYR A 104 7.41 -9.96 -6.84
N SER A 105 6.67 -9.05 -6.20
CA SER A 105 5.34 -8.63 -6.65
C SER A 105 5.33 -8.04 -8.07
N PRO A 106 6.35 -7.27 -8.54
CA PRO A 106 6.32 -6.79 -9.92
C PRO A 106 6.39 -7.89 -10.98
N VAL A 107 7.03 -9.02 -10.64
CA VAL A 107 7.17 -10.17 -11.53
C VAL A 107 5.96 -11.09 -11.45
N VAL A 108 5.47 -11.37 -10.25
CA VAL A 108 4.45 -12.42 -10.07
C VAL A 108 3.02 -11.92 -10.26
N LEU A 109 2.77 -10.61 -10.13
CA LEU A 109 1.44 -10.07 -10.38
C LEU A 109 1.15 -9.90 -11.88
N ASP A 110 2.18 -9.86 -12.73
CA ASP A 110 2.01 -9.81 -14.18
C ASP A 110 1.25 -11.07 -14.67
N GLY A 111 0.22 -10.85 -15.48
CA GLY A 111 -0.71 -11.90 -15.94
C GLY A 111 -1.76 -12.36 -14.93
N HIS A 112 -1.73 -11.90 -13.67
CA HIS A 112 -2.66 -12.31 -12.62
C HIS A 112 -3.55 -11.17 -12.08
N ALA A 113 -3.24 -9.91 -12.42
CA ALA A 113 -4.08 -8.77 -12.13
C ALA A 113 -4.38 -7.97 -13.41
N GLU A 114 -5.52 -7.26 -13.44
CA GLU A 114 -5.82 -6.40 -14.59
C GLU A 114 -4.78 -5.27 -14.68
N GLN A 115 -4.44 -4.90 -15.91
CA GLN A 115 -3.38 -3.94 -16.22
C GLN A 115 -3.49 -2.63 -15.42
N ARG A 116 -4.69 -2.08 -15.26
CA ARG A 116 -4.92 -0.84 -14.52
C ARG A 116 -4.48 -0.92 -13.04
N TYR A 117 -4.65 -2.08 -12.40
CA TYR A 117 -4.22 -2.30 -11.02
C TYR A 117 -2.71 -2.54 -10.96
N LEU A 118 -2.13 -3.23 -11.94
CA LEU A 118 -0.69 -3.40 -12.07
C LEU A 118 0.03 -2.06 -12.25
N GLU A 119 -0.50 -1.17 -13.08
CA GLU A 119 0.06 0.18 -13.27
C GLU A 119 0.03 1.02 -12.00
N SER A 120 -0.98 0.85 -11.15
CA SER A 120 -1.02 1.47 -9.81
C SER A 120 0.01 0.82 -8.89
N TRP A 121 0.07 -0.51 -8.87
CA TRP A 121 1.01 -1.27 -8.04
C TRP A 121 2.48 -1.00 -8.39
N PHE A 122 2.83 -0.88 -9.67
CA PHE A 122 4.21 -0.57 -10.08
C PHE A 122 4.66 0.80 -9.60
N LYS A 123 3.77 1.80 -9.55
CA LYS A 123 4.08 3.09 -8.91
C LYS A 123 4.39 2.89 -7.44
N PHE A 124 3.58 2.10 -6.73
CA PHE A 124 3.84 1.76 -5.33
C PHE A 124 5.19 1.04 -5.13
N ALA A 125 5.51 0.06 -5.98
CA ALA A 125 6.80 -0.63 -5.94
C ALA A 125 7.99 0.32 -6.19
N ASP A 126 7.84 1.27 -7.12
CA ASP A 126 8.87 2.28 -7.39
C ASP A 126 9.02 3.28 -6.24
N ILE A 127 7.92 3.69 -5.60
CA ILE A 127 7.97 4.49 -4.37
C ILE A 127 8.76 3.75 -3.29
N CYS A 128 8.43 2.48 -3.02
CA CYS A 128 9.18 1.66 -2.06
C CYS A 128 10.67 1.59 -2.43
N ARG A 129 11.00 1.38 -3.71
CA ARG A 129 12.39 1.31 -4.20
C ARG A 129 13.17 2.61 -3.97
N LEU A 130 12.54 3.77 -4.14
CA LEU A 130 13.17 5.07 -3.89
C LEU A 130 13.38 5.29 -2.39
N MET A 131 12.36 5.00 -1.59
CA MET A 131 12.32 5.36 -0.17
C MET A 131 13.23 4.51 0.73
N VAL A 132 13.48 3.24 0.37
CA VAL A 132 14.33 2.33 1.17
C VAL A 132 15.82 2.41 0.84
N LYS A 133 16.22 3.41 0.04
CA LYS A 133 17.63 3.62 -0.30
C LYS A 133 18.40 4.09 0.94
N PRO A 134 19.63 3.61 1.17
CA PRO A 134 20.48 4.08 2.28
C PRO A 134 20.76 5.60 2.24
N SER A 135 20.67 6.19 1.06
CA SER A 135 20.77 7.63 0.82
C SER A 135 19.83 8.00 -0.32
N ILE A 136 19.12 9.11 -0.17
CA ILE A 136 18.18 9.63 -1.17
C ILE A 136 18.54 11.08 -1.49
N THR A 137 18.48 11.43 -2.77
CA THR A 137 18.71 12.79 -3.26
C THR A 137 17.40 13.59 -3.29
N ILE A 138 17.50 14.93 -3.32
CA ILE A 138 16.32 15.80 -3.41
C ILE A 138 15.49 15.50 -4.69
N ASP A 139 16.16 15.25 -5.81
CA ASP A 139 15.49 14.89 -7.07
C ASP A 139 14.71 13.57 -6.93
N GLU A 140 15.27 12.58 -6.23
CA GLU A 140 14.60 11.31 -5.95
C GLU A 140 13.45 11.46 -4.94
N VAL A 141 13.54 12.40 -3.99
CA VAL A 141 12.41 12.75 -3.10
C VAL A 141 11.26 13.36 -3.92
N GLN A 142 11.56 14.27 -4.85
CA GLN A 142 10.56 14.89 -5.73
C GLN A 142 9.94 13.86 -6.69
N GLU A 143 10.74 12.91 -7.19
CA GLU A 143 10.26 11.77 -7.97
C GLU A 143 9.30 10.91 -7.13
N ALA A 144 9.69 10.56 -5.90
CA ALA A 144 8.84 9.80 -4.98
C ALA A 144 7.53 10.55 -4.67
N ALA A 145 7.58 11.86 -4.40
CA ALA A 145 6.40 12.69 -4.16
C ALA A 145 5.44 12.67 -5.36
N THR A 146 5.97 12.79 -6.58
CA THR A 146 5.18 12.72 -7.81
C THR A 146 4.53 11.34 -7.97
N LEU A 147 5.29 10.27 -7.76
CA LEU A 147 4.78 8.90 -7.86
C LEU A 147 3.71 8.62 -6.79
N ILE A 148 3.90 9.12 -5.56
CA ILE A 148 2.93 9.00 -4.47
C ILE A 148 1.61 9.66 -4.86
N GLN A 149 1.63 10.89 -5.37
CA GLN A 149 0.42 11.57 -5.80
C GLN A 149 -0.29 10.76 -6.90
N GLN A 150 0.45 10.31 -7.92
CA GLN A 150 -0.11 9.48 -8.99
C GLN A 150 -0.71 8.18 -8.47
N PHE A 151 -0.04 7.53 -7.51
CA PHE A 151 -0.51 6.29 -6.88
C PHE A 151 -1.79 6.52 -6.07
N CYS A 152 -1.84 7.54 -5.21
CA CYS A 152 -3.02 7.87 -4.42
C CYS A 152 -4.21 8.22 -5.33
N THR A 153 -3.99 9.01 -6.39
CA THR A 153 -5.03 9.30 -7.39
C THR A 153 -5.46 8.06 -8.16
N SER A 154 -4.55 7.14 -8.52
CA SER A 154 -4.97 5.89 -9.17
C SER A 154 -5.75 4.99 -8.23
N VAL A 155 -5.40 4.93 -6.94
CA VAL A 155 -6.16 4.20 -5.93
C VAL A 155 -7.57 4.79 -5.78
N GLU A 156 -7.71 6.11 -5.69
CA GLU A 156 -9.04 6.77 -5.66
C GLU A 156 -9.92 6.45 -6.89
N ASN A 157 -9.33 6.36 -8.08
CA ASN A 157 -10.07 6.07 -9.31
C ASN A 157 -10.40 4.58 -9.50
N LEU A 158 -9.59 3.68 -8.93
CA LEU A 158 -9.68 2.23 -9.14
C LEU A 158 -10.56 1.53 -8.11
N TYR A 159 -10.73 2.14 -6.95
CA TYR A 159 -11.46 1.60 -5.80
C TYR A 159 -12.60 2.54 -5.39
N GLU A 160 -13.53 2.03 -4.59
CA GLU A 160 -14.64 2.85 -4.09
C GLU A 160 -14.12 3.85 -3.03
N PRO A 161 -14.73 5.05 -2.89
CA PRO A 161 -14.32 6.05 -1.90
C PRO A 161 -14.17 5.52 -0.47
N GLU A 162 -14.98 4.52 -0.10
CA GLU A 162 -14.97 3.84 1.19
C GLU A 162 -13.72 2.98 1.43
N GLU A 163 -13.01 2.58 0.37
CA GLU A 163 -11.76 1.82 0.42
C GLU A 163 -10.52 2.73 0.59
N ILE A 164 -10.71 4.06 0.50
CA ILE A 164 -9.63 5.05 0.71
C ILE A 164 -9.42 5.27 2.19
N THR A 165 -8.33 4.68 2.71
CA THR A 165 -8.00 4.74 4.13
C THR A 165 -7.12 5.93 4.49
N PRO A 166 -7.11 6.37 5.76
CA PRO A 166 -6.16 7.37 6.24
C PRO A 166 -4.69 7.04 5.92
N ASN A 167 -4.34 5.75 5.86
CA ASN A 167 -2.97 5.33 5.54
C ASN A 167 -2.61 5.59 4.07
N ILE A 168 -3.54 5.38 3.14
CA ILE A 168 -3.34 5.74 1.73
C ILE A 168 -3.13 7.24 1.60
N HIS A 169 -3.89 8.02 2.38
CA HIS A 169 -3.73 9.46 2.43
C HIS A 169 -2.38 9.87 3.03
N LEU A 170 -1.93 9.26 4.13
CA LEU A 170 -0.65 9.60 4.77
C LEU A 170 0.58 9.44 3.86
N HIS A 171 0.49 8.62 2.81
CA HIS A 171 1.59 8.48 1.85
C HIS A 171 2.01 9.83 1.24
N ILE A 172 1.07 10.75 0.99
CA ILE A 172 1.34 12.07 0.39
C ILE A 172 2.29 12.97 1.20
N HIS A 173 2.54 12.63 2.47
CA HIS A 173 3.39 13.41 3.37
C HIS A 173 4.75 12.75 3.60
N LEU A 174 5.02 11.63 2.94
CA LEU A 174 6.26 10.90 3.12
C LEU A 174 7.48 11.65 2.58
N ASP A 175 7.28 12.53 1.60
CA ASP A 175 8.33 13.44 1.10
C ASP A 175 8.79 14.43 2.17
N VAL A 176 7.85 15.10 2.85
CA VAL A 176 8.14 16.01 3.97
C VAL A 176 8.82 15.25 5.11
N MET A 177 8.35 14.03 5.40
CA MET A 177 8.98 13.18 6.42
C MET A 177 10.42 12.80 6.04
N ILE A 178 10.70 12.52 4.77
CA ILE A 178 12.07 12.21 4.32
C ILE A 178 12.97 13.45 4.37
N GLU A 179 12.45 14.64 4.03
CA GLU A 179 13.22 15.88 4.13
C GLU A 179 13.61 16.19 5.58
N ASP A 180 12.69 15.97 6.53
CA ASP A 180 12.91 16.26 7.95
C ASP A 180 13.76 15.19 8.67
N PHE A 181 13.59 13.91 8.32
CA PHE A 181 14.14 12.79 9.10
C PHE A 181 15.09 11.87 8.33
N GLY A 182 15.19 12.02 7.01
CA GLY A 182 15.96 11.14 6.12
C GLY A 182 15.17 9.93 5.61
N PRO A 183 15.80 9.07 4.80
CA PRO A 183 15.16 7.89 4.21
C PRO A 183 14.71 6.86 5.27
N LEU A 184 13.71 6.04 4.92
CA LEU A 184 13.03 5.08 5.81
C LEU A 184 13.85 3.83 6.13
#